data_AF-A0A2V2ZAT2-F1
#
_entry.id   AF-A0A2V2ZAT2-F1
#
_cell.length_a   1.000
_cell.length_b   1.000
_cell.length_c   1.000
_cell.angle_alpha   90.00
_cell.angle_beta   90.00
_cell.angle_gamma   90.00
#
_symmetry.space_group_name_H-M   'P 1'
#
loop_
_entity.id
_entity.type
_entity.pdbx_description
1 polymer ?
#
loop_
_entity_poly.entity_id
_entity_poly.type
_entity_poly.pdbx_seq_one_letter_code
_entity_poly.pdbx_strand_id
1 'polypeptide(L)'
;MSFITPEGARKAQLSLSERAPVAHAILSGKENISKYNSGVCHDVVAYALYMRGASISPAQLAESAGQKWLTLFNYPAGEKWDGYTPIPAGKAIGFYRLIDKTFFHSAITTGNGNEIRSVNGFSLGSAWNVPVDMKWVLGKKNSDGTFNYDGTKIEVYISSL
;
A
#
# COMPACT_ATOMS: atom_id res chain seq x y z
N MET A 1 -13.25 14.22 7.58
CA MET A 1 -14.11 13.61 6.55
C MET A 1 -13.67 12.16 6.38
N SER A 2 -14.62 11.23 6.30
CA SER A 2 -14.30 9.83 5.99
C SER A 2 -14.04 9.70 4.49
N PHE A 3 -12.96 9.02 4.11
CA PHE A 3 -12.66 8.69 2.72
C PHE A 3 -13.26 7.34 2.29
N ILE A 4 -13.90 6.63 3.22
CA ILE A 4 -14.57 5.37 2.96
C ILE A 4 -15.95 5.67 2.36
N THR A 5 -16.24 5.06 1.22
CA THR A 5 -17.53 5.23 0.54
C THR A 5 -18.64 4.49 1.31
N PRO A 6 -19.93 4.76 1.04
CA PRO A 6 -21.02 3.98 1.63
C PRO A 6 -20.89 2.47 1.37
N GLU A 7 -20.49 2.08 0.16
CA GLU A 7 -20.22 0.68 -0.18
C GLU A 7 -19.00 0.14 0.58
N GLY A 8 -17.94 0.95 0.70
CA GLY A 8 -16.75 0.61 1.49
C GLY A 8 -17.07 0.32 2.95
N ALA A 9 -17.90 1.15 3.57
CA ALA A 9 -18.33 0.99 4.95
C ALA A 9 -19.19 -0.27 5.12
N ARG A 10 -20.13 -0.49 4.21
CA ARG A 10 -20.99 -1.70 4.20
C ARG A 10 -20.16 -2.97 4.07
N LYS A 11 -19.17 -3.00 3.18
CA LYS A 11 -18.27 -4.15 3.01
C LYS A 11 -17.33 -4.35 4.19
N ALA A 12 -16.89 -3.26 4.83
CA ALA A 12 -16.01 -3.33 5.99
C ALA A 12 -16.70 -3.99 7.21
N GLN A 13 -18.03 -3.91 7.32
CA GLN A 13 -18.81 -4.54 8.40
C GLN A 13 -19.00 -6.04 8.25
N LEU A 14 -18.63 -6.63 7.10
CA LEU A 14 -18.77 -8.06 6.85
C LEU A 14 -17.79 -8.88 7.70
N SER A 15 -18.10 -10.16 7.89
CA SER A 15 -17.18 -11.10 8.53
C SER A 15 -15.87 -11.24 7.72
N LEU A 16 -14.80 -11.72 8.35
CA LEU A 16 -13.51 -11.86 7.66
C LEU A 16 -13.60 -12.78 6.41
N SER A 17 -14.36 -13.87 6.49
CA SER A 17 -14.56 -14.79 5.36
C SER A 17 -15.28 -14.11 4.19
N GLU A 18 -16.23 -13.23 4.47
CA GLU A 18 -16.97 -12.48 3.45
C GLU A 18 -16.17 -11.30 2.87
N ARG A 19 -15.23 -10.75 3.64
CA ARG A 19 -14.29 -9.72 3.16
C ARG A 19 -13.21 -10.29 2.25
N ALA A 20 -12.80 -11.54 2.45
CA ALA A 20 -11.71 -12.16 1.70
C ALA A 20 -11.89 -12.15 0.16
N PRO A 21 -13.06 -12.49 -0.42
CA PRO A 21 -13.30 -12.35 -1.85
C PRO A 21 -13.18 -10.90 -2.36
N VAL A 22 -13.61 -9.92 -1.56
CA VAL A 22 -13.52 -8.49 -1.89
C VAL A 22 -12.06 -8.04 -1.88
N ALA A 23 -11.31 -8.42 -0.84
CA ALA A 23 -9.87 -8.16 -0.75
C ALA A 23 -9.11 -8.78 -1.92
N HIS A 24 -9.43 -10.01 -2.32
CA HIS A 24 -8.83 -10.65 -3.48
C HIS A 24 -9.15 -9.93 -4.79
N ALA A 25 -10.41 -9.49 -4.98
CA ALA A 25 -10.81 -8.70 -6.14
C ALA A 25 -10.11 -7.34 -6.21
N ILE A 26 -9.93 -6.68 -5.07
CA ILE A 26 -9.17 -5.43 -4.92
C ILE A 26 -7.70 -5.65 -5.31
N LEU A 27 -7.04 -6.67 -4.75
CA LEU A 27 -5.62 -6.94 -5.01
C LEU A 27 -5.34 -7.39 -6.45
N SER A 28 -6.23 -8.21 -7.02
CA SER A 28 -6.11 -8.64 -8.42
C SER A 28 -6.42 -7.52 -9.42
N GLY A 29 -7.04 -6.41 -8.97
CA GLY A 29 -7.50 -5.32 -9.83
C GLY A 29 -8.82 -5.61 -10.54
N LYS A 30 -9.48 -6.74 -10.23
CA LYS A 30 -10.84 -7.04 -10.70
C LYS A 30 -11.85 -5.99 -10.22
N GLU A 31 -11.59 -5.38 -9.07
CA GLU A 31 -12.31 -4.20 -8.59
C GLU A 31 -11.38 -3.02 -8.36
N ASN A 32 -11.87 -1.83 -8.66
CA ASN A 32 -11.15 -0.59 -8.37
C ASN A 32 -11.40 -0.17 -6.92
N ILE A 33 -10.34 0.18 -6.20
CA ILE A 33 -10.42 0.58 -4.79
C ILE A 33 -11.27 1.83 -4.58
N SER A 34 -11.41 2.70 -5.59
CA SER A 34 -12.22 3.92 -5.50
C SER A 34 -13.71 3.65 -5.26
N LYS A 35 -14.18 2.44 -5.55
CA LYS A 35 -15.52 1.96 -5.16
C LYS A 35 -15.70 1.93 -3.63
N TYR A 36 -14.62 1.76 -2.89
CA TYR A 36 -14.61 1.50 -1.45
C TYR A 36 -13.93 2.60 -0.63
N ASN A 37 -12.85 3.18 -1.14
CA ASN A 37 -12.10 4.23 -0.48
C ASN A 37 -11.55 5.22 -1.51
N SER A 38 -11.86 6.51 -1.36
CA SER A 38 -11.46 7.60 -2.26
C SER A 38 -10.33 8.46 -1.67
N GLY A 39 -9.63 7.97 -0.65
CA GLY A 39 -8.54 8.65 0.02
C GLY A 39 -7.24 8.57 -0.77
N VAL A 40 -6.15 9.00 -0.14
CA VAL A 40 -4.82 8.94 -0.75
C VAL A 40 -4.21 7.55 -0.62
N CYS A 41 -3.00 7.36 -1.14
CA CYS A 41 -2.26 6.09 -1.13
C CYS A 41 -2.29 5.35 0.21
N HIS A 42 -2.07 6.04 1.33
CA HIS A 42 -2.09 5.43 2.66
C HIS A 42 -3.48 4.90 3.06
N ASP A 43 -4.54 5.65 2.74
CA ASP A 43 -5.92 5.29 3.07
C ASP A 43 -6.38 4.04 2.33
N VAL A 44 -6.10 3.99 1.02
CA VAL A 44 -6.53 2.86 0.18
C VAL A 44 -5.76 1.59 0.51
N VAL A 45 -4.48 1.70 0.89
CA VAL A 45 -3.66 0.57 1.35
C VAL A 45 -4.19 0.05 2.69
N ALA A 46 -4.48 0.93 3.64
CA ALA A 46 -5.04 0.54 4.93
C ALA A 46 -6.40 -0.16 4.77
N TYR A 47 -7.27 0.34 3.89
CA TYR A 47 -8.54 -0.30 3.58
C TYR A 47 -8.33 -1.70 2.98
N ALA A 48 -7.44 -1.84 2.00
CA ALA A 48 -7.15 -3.13 1.39
C ALA A 48 -6.60 -4.16 2.41
N LEU A 49 -5.70 -3.73 3.30
CA LEU A 49 -5.19 -4.55 4.40
C LEU A 49 -6.28 -4.95 5.40
N TYR A 50 -7.14 -4.01 5.79
CA TYR A 50 -8.26 -4.28 6.68
C TYR A 50 -9.17 -5.37 6.10
N MET A 51 -9.51 -5.27 4.81
CA MET A 51 -10.34 -6.26 4.12
C MET A 51 -9.70 -7.65 4.07
N ARG A 52 -8.37 -7.74 4.16
CA ARG A 52 -7.64 -9.01 4.28
C ARG A 52 -7.59 -9.59 5.68
N GLY A 53 -8.03 -8.83 6.69
CA GLY A 53 -7.92 -9.23 8.09
C GLY A 53 -6.59 -8.88 8.74
N ALA A 54 -5.86 -7.89 8.21
CA ALA A 54 -4.76 -7.29 8.95
C ALA A 54 -5.25 -6.74 10.30
N SER A 55 -4.35 -6.60 11.27
CA SER A 55 -4.64 -6.13 12.64
C SER A 55 -4.98 -4.64 12.71
N ILE A 56 -6.02 -4.22 11.98
CA ILE A 56 -6.59 -2.88 11.94
C ILE A 56 -8.02 -2.99 12.50
N SER A 57 -8.31 -2.23 13.55
CA SER A 57 -9.65 -2.20 14.14
C SER A 57 -10.64 -1.38 13.31
N PRO A 58 -11.95 -1.63 13.42
CA PRO A 58 -12.96 -0.79 12.77
C PRO A 58 -12.85 0.69 13.15
N ALA A 59 -12.50 1.00 14.41
CA ALA A 59 -12.30 2.37 14.87
C ALA A 59 -11.09 3.02 14.19
N GLN A 60 -9.96 2.30 14.10
CA GLN A 60 -8.78 2.77 13.37
C GLN A 60 -9.11 3.05 11.89
N LEU A 61 -9.90 2.18 11.26
CA LEU A 61 -10.39 2.35 9.89
C LEU A 61 -11.26 3.59 9.72
N ALA A 62 -12.13 3.89 10.69
CA ALA A 62 -13.03 5.04 10.62
C ALA A 62 -12.35 6.39 10.93
N GLU A 63 -11.33 6.39 11.80
CA GLU A 63 -10.76 7.62 12.39
C GLU A 63 -9.39 8.01 11.81
N SER A 64 -8.68 7.06 11.20
CA SER A 64 -7.36 7.31 10.60
C SER A 64 -7.48 7.82 9.18
N ALA A 65 -6.57 8.72 8.81
CA ALA A 65 -6.55 9.35 7.49
C ALA A 65 -5.13 9.76 7.10
N GLY A 66 -4.77 9.59 5.82
CA GLY A 66 -3.52 10.04 5.24
C GLY A 66 -2.30 9.58 6.04
N GLN A 67 -1.46 10.51 6.49
CA GLN A 67 -0.22 10.19 7.20
C GLN A 67 -0.43 9.53 8.57
N LYS A 68 -1.63 9.59 9.18
CA LYS A 68 -1.89 8.88 10.45
C LYS A 68 -1.69 7.37 10.33
N TRP A 69 -1.85 6.82 9.13
CA TRP A 69 -1.62 5.41 8.85
C TRP A 69 -0.15 4.98 8.99
N LEU A 70 0.80 5.91 8.84
CA LEU A 70 2.22 5.59 8.94
C LEU A 70 2.60 5.02 10.31
N THR A 71 1.95 5.48 11.38
CA THR A 71 2.12 4.94 12.74
C THR A 71 1.72 3.47 12.82
N LEU A 72 0.64 3.09 12.13
CA LEU A 72 0.13 1.71 12.12
C LEU A 72 0.93 0.81 11.19
N PHE A 73 1.31 1.30 10.01
CA PHE A 73 2.17 0.56 9.10
C PHE A 73 3.55 0.31 9.68
N ASN A 74 4.03 1.22 10.54
CA ASN A 74 5.28 1.12 11.29
C ASN A 74 6.45 0.66 10.41
N TYR A 75 6.56 1.23 9.21
CA TYR A 75 7.55 0.86 8.21
C TYR A 75 9.00 0.80 8.73
N PRO A 76 9.48 1.71 9.61
CA PRO A 76 10.84 1.62 10.15
C PRO A 76 11.14 0.36 10.96
N ALA A 77 10.13 -0.27 11.54
CA ALA A 77 10.28 -1.55 12.26
C ALA A 77 10.16 -2.78 11.35
N GLY A 78 9.80 -2.57 10.08
CA GLY A 78 9.70 -3.59 9.05
C GLY A 78 11.01 -3.90 8.35
N GLU A 79 10.95 -4.81 7.38
CA GLU A 79 12.09 -5.20 6.56
C GLU A 79 12.33 -4.16 5.44
N LYS A 80 13.60 -3.87 5.12
CA LYS A 80 13.94 -3.12 3.91
C LYS A 80 13.97 -4.08 2.72
N TRP A 81 13.27 -3.73 1.65
CA TRP A 81 13.30 -4.53 0.44
C TRP A 81 14.71 -4.54 -0.17
N ASP A 82 15.15 -5.72 -0.57
CA ASP A 82 16.48 -5.95 -1.13
C ASP A 82 16.60 -5.54 -2.60
N GLY A 83 15.48 -5.28 -3.28
CA GLY A 83 15.41 -4.97 -4.72
C GLY A 83 15.30 -6.18 -5.64
N TYR A 84 15.29 -7.39 -5.07
CA TYR A 84 15.41 -8.64 -5.82
C TYR A 84 14.33 -9.65 -5.44
N THR A 85 14.12 -9.86 -4.15
CA THR A 85 13.25 -10.90 -3.59
C THR A 85 11.78 -10.53 -3.83
N PRO A 86 11.00 -11.40 -4.48
CA PRO A 86 9.56 -11.21 -4.63
C PRO A 86 8.87 -11.10 -3.26
N ILE A 87 7.93 -10.18 -3.14
CA ILE A 87 7.22 -9.93 -1.88
C ILE A 87 5.84 -10.63 -1.92
N PRO A 88 5.46 -11.38 -0.87
CA PRO A 88 4.14 -12.02 -0.81
C PRO A 88 2.98 -11.04 -1.01
N ALA A 89 1.85 -11.55 -1.49
CA ALA A 89 0.67 -10.75 -1.75
C ALA A 89 0.14 -10.02 -0.51
N GLY A 90 -0.31 -8.78 -0.73
CA GLY A 90 -1.02 -7.94 0.22
C GLY A 90 -0.17 -7.47 1.40
N LYS A 91 1.11 -7.20 1.16
CA LYS A 91 2.00 -6.50 2.08
C LYS A 91 1.99 -5.01 1.78
N ALA A 92 1.90 -4.18 2.82
CA ALA A 92 2.05 -2.73 2.69
C ALA A 92 3.52 -2.39 2.45
N ILE A 93 3.74 -1.56 1.44
CA ILE A 93 5.05 -1.05 1.04
C ILE A 93 5.10 0.44 1.33
N GLY A 94 6.13 0.88 2.05
CA GLY A 94 6.40 2.28 2.34
C GLY A 94 7.60 2.78 1.55
N PHE A 95 7.43 3.88 0.83
CA PHE A 95 8.52 4.55 0.13
C PHE A 95 9.03 5.71 0.97
N TYR A 96 10.25 5.56 1.48
CA TYR A 96 10.90 6.55 2.32
C TYR A 96 11.89 7.37 1.51
N ARG A 97 11.75 8.69 1.52
CA ARG A 97 12.63 9.58 0.77
C ARG A 97 13.68 10.18 1.68
N LEU A 98 14.95 10.05 1.31
CA LEU A 98 16.08 10.41 2.18
C LEU A 98 16.22 11.92 2.39
N ILE A 99 15.97 12.71 1.35
CA ILE A 99 16.08 14.17 1.44
C ILE A 99 14.98 14.78 2.32
N ASP A 100 13.75 14.27 2.20
CA ASP A 100 12.58 14.76 2.96
C ASP A 100 12.48 14.09 4.34
N LYS A 101 13.25 13.01 4.56
CA LYS A 101 13.22 12.17 5.77
C LYS A 101 11.83 11.66 6.15
N THR A 102 10.99 11.37 5.16
CA THR A 102 9.60 10.94 5.38
C THR A 102 9.14 9.84 4.43
N PHE A 103 8.11 9.11 4.86
CA PHE A 103 7.35 8.21 3.97
C PHE A 103 6.35 9.04 3.18
N PHE A 104 6.59 9.16 1.87
CA PHE A 104 5.79 10.01 1.00
C PHE A 104 4.72 9.24 0.23
N HIS A 105 4.84 7.91 0.15
CA HIS A 105 3.93 7.07 -0.59
C HIS A 105 3.79 5.69 0.05
N SER A 106 2.64 5.06 -0.17
CA SER A 106 2.42 3.66 0.17
C SER A 106 1.78 2.89 -0.97
N ALA A 107 2.07 1.62 -1.07
CA ALA A 107 1.45 0.72 -2.02
C ALA A 107 1.17 -0.64 -1.37
N ILE A 108 0.44 -1.51 -2.06
CA ILE A 108 0.21 -2.88 -1.62
C ILE A 108 0.68 -3.87 -2.68
N THR A 109 1.37 -4.94 -2.28
CA THR A 109 1.86 -5.96 -3.22
C THR A 109 0.72 -6.81 -3.76
N THR A 110 0.78 -7.17 -5.04
CA THR A 110 -0.23 -8.05 -5.67
C THR A 110 0.07 -9.53 -5.47
N GLY A 111 1.34 -9.86 -5.20
CA GLY A 111 1.85 -11.24 -5.15
C GLY A 111 2.34 -11.77 -6.50
N ASN A 112 2.23 -10.99 -7.57
CA ASN A 112 2.82 -11.31 -8.87
C ASN A 112 4.20 -10.64 -9.00
N GLY A 113 5.26 -11.37 -8.66
CA GLY A 113 6.63 -10.83 -8.70
C GLY A 113 6.84 -9.67 -7.72
N ASN A 114 7.17 -8.48 -8.26
CA ASN A 114 7.36 -7.25 -7.48
C ASN A 114 6.30 -6.19 -7.82
N GLU A 115 5.15 -6.65 -8.32
CA GLU A 115 4.03 -5.79 -8.64
C GLU A 115 3.35 -5.25 -7.38
N ILE A 116 3.02 -3.97 -7.45
CA ILE A 116 2.27 -3.23 -6.46
C ILE A 116 1.07 -2.53 -7.08
N ARG A 117 0.07 -2.22 -6.25
CA ARG A 117 -1.04 -1.32 -6.57
C ARG A 117 -1.05 -0.15 -5.61
N SER A 118 -1.35 1.03 -6.16
CA SER A 118 -1.53 2.25 -5.38
C SER A 118 -2.36 3.29 -6.15
N VAL A 119 -2.57 4.43 -5.53
CA VAL A 119 -3.15 5.64 -6.12
C VAL A 119 -2.28 6.84 -5.79
N ASN A 120 -2.26 7.87 -6.64
CA ASN A 120 -1.51 9.11 -6.39
C ASN A 120 0.02 8.93 -6.18
N GLY A 121 0.61 7.86 -6.72
CA GLY A 121 2.04 7.55 -6.59
C GLY A 121 2.92 7.95 -7.78
N PHE A 122 2.39 8.68 -8.77
CA PHE A 122 3.06 8.90 -10.05
C PHE A 122 3.49 7.58 -10.70
N SER A 123 4.78 7.38 -10.97
CA SER A 123 5.32 6.13 -11.53
C SER A 123 5.29 4.97 -10.53
N LEU A 124 5.11 5.21 -9.22
CA LEU A 124 4.90 4.15 -8.22
C LEU A 124 3.43 3.68 -8.12
N GLY A 125 2.55 4.20 -8.98
CA GLY A 125 1.14 3.78 -9.07
C GLY A 125 0.20 4.96 -8.97
N SER A 126 -0.24 5.48 -10.11
CA SER A 126 -1.19 6.60 -10.17
C SER A 126 -2.65 6.18 -10.06
N ALA A 127 -2.98 4.96 -10.51
CA ALA A 127 -4.34 4.43 -10.54
C ALA A 127 -4.37 2.94 -10.13
N TRP A 128 -5.31 2.58 -9.25
CA TRP A 128 -5.34 1.27 -8.61
C TRP A 128 -5.41 0.08 -9.58
N ASN A 129 -6.16 0.24 -10.67
CA ASN A 129 -6.39 -0.77 -11.69
C ASN A 129 -5.13 -1.09 -12.52
N VAL A 130 -4.15 -0.20 -12.55
CA VAL A 130 -2.89 -0.40 -13.28
C VAL A 130 -1.79 -0.78 -12.26
N PRO A 131 -1.41 -2.08 -12.17
CA PRO A 131 -0.31 -2.46 -11.31
C PRO A 131 1.01 -1.90 -11.86
N VAL A 132 1.97 -1.73 -10.96
CA VAL A 132 3.32 -1.25 -11.27
C VAL A 132 4.32 -2.27 -10.77
N ASP A 133 5.27 -2.68 -11.60
CA ASP A 133 6.40 -3.48 -11.15
C ASP A 133 7.53 -2.57 -10.66
N MET A 134 7.84 -2.68 -9.37
CA MET A 134 8.86 -1.86 -8.71
C MET A 134 10.25 -2.01 -9.32
N LYS A 135 10.61 -3.18 -9.88
CA LYS A 135 11.93 -3.37 -10.49
C LYS A 135 12.10 -2.50 -11.74
N TRP A 136 11.05 -2.32 -12.52
CA TRP A 136 11.09 -1.46 -13.71
C TRP A 136 11.18 0.01 -13.34
N VAL A 137 10.47 0.43 -12.28
CA VAL A 137 10.42 1.84 -11.88
C VAL A 137 11.67 2.27 -11.10
N LEU A 138 12.18 1.41 -10.22
CA LEU A 138 13.31 1.73 -9.34
C LEU A 138 14.66 1.30 -9.93
N GLY A 139 14.65 0.42 -10.92
CA GLY A 139 15.86 -0.11 -11.55
C GLY A 139 16.76 -0.85 -10.57
N LYS A 140 18.08 -0.76 -10.80
CA LYS A 140 19.08 -1.44 -9.97
C LYS A 140 19.28 -0.70 -8.64
N LYS A 141 19.28 -1.46 -7.54
CA LYS A 141 19.63 -0.97 -6.21
C LYS A 141 21.06 -0.41 -6.20
N ASN A 142 21.24 0.75 -5.59
CA ASN A 142 22.53 1.38 -5.38
C ASN A 142 23.38 0.58 -4.38
N SER A 143 24.70 0.77 -4.41
CA SER A 143 25.64 0.11 -3.48
C SER A 143 25.43 0.51 -2.01
N ASP A 144 24.84 1.68 -1.76
CA ASP A 144 24.47 2.15 -0.43
C ASP A 144 23.12 1.60 0.07
N GLY A 145 22.47 0.76 -0.74
CA GLY A 145 21.20 0.13 -0.41
C GLY A 145 19.96 0.98 -0.72
N THR A 146 20.10 2.11 -1.41
CA THR A 146 18.98 2.96 -1.84
C THR A 146 18.56 2.68 -3.29
N PHE A 147 17.47 3.31 -3.73
CA PHE A 147 17.05 3.36 -5.14
C PHE A 147 16.99 4.81 -5.60
N ASN A 148 17.32 5.05 -6.87
CA ASN A 148 17.15 6.38 -7.46
C ASN A 148 15.71 6.53 -7.95
N TYR A 149 15.03 7.58 -7.51
CA TYR A 149 13.66 7.87 -7.89
C TYR A 149 13.41 9.38 -7.84
N ASP A 150 12.81 9.93 -8.89
CA ASP A 150 12.36 11.33 -8.94
C ASP A 150 13.46 12.34 -8.56
N GLY A 151 14.66 12.17 -9.14
CA GLY A 151 15.82 13.03 -8.90
C GLY A 151 16.45 12.90 -7.50
N THR A 152 16.03 11.95 -6.68
CA THR A 152 16.55 11.73 -5.32
C THR A 152 16.75 10.24 -5.01
N LYS A 153 17.17 9.94 -3.77
CA LYS A 153 17.32 8.58 -3.24
C LYS A 153 16.17 8.22 -2.31
N ILE A 154 15.69 6.99 -2.45
CA ILE A 154 14.65 6.42 -1.61
C ILE A 154 15.06 5.05 -1.06
N GLU A 155 14.40 4.65 0.02
CA GLU A 155 14.39 3.30 0.56
C GLU A 155 12.97 2.74 0.49
N VAL A 156 12.87 1.41 0.39
CA VAL A 156 11.59 0.70 0.29
C VAL A 156 11.47 -0.21 1.51
N TYR A 157 10.40 -0.04 2.27
CA TYR A 157 10.13 -0.77 3.50
C TYR A 157 8.87 -1.62 3.35
N ILE A 158 8.88 -2.79 3.99
CA ILE A 158 7.78 -3.76 3.99
C ILE A 158 7.20 -3.81 5.40
N SER A 159 5.93 -3.43 5.53
CA SER A 159 5.24 -3.50 6.82
C SER A 159 5.06 -4.96 7.27
N SER A 160 5.22 -5.19 8.57
CA SER A 160 4.93 -6.49 9.21
C SER A 160 3.44 -6.75 9.42
N LEU A 161 2.60 -5.73 9.22
CA LEU A 161 1.14 -5.78 9.35
C LEU A 161 0.48 -6.82 8.42
#